data_AF-A0A2G5DAU7-F1
#
_entry.id   AF-A0A2G5DAU7-F1
#
_cell.length_a   1.000
_cell.length_b   1.000
_cell.length_c   1.000
_cell.angle_alpha   90.00
_cell.angle_beta   90.00
_cell.angle_gamma   90.00
#
_symmetry.space_group_name_H-M   'P 1'
#
loop_
_entity.id
_entity.type
_entity.pdbx_description
1 polymer ?
#
loop_
_entity_poly.entity_id
_entity_poly.type
_entity_poly.pdbx_seq_one_letter_code
_entity_poly.pdbx_strand_id
1 'polypeptide(L)'
;MSMSPSHDLATLHPINFWFAWLIYFWRRAKTHGVEEDIAEERLQFWISRSGQTPTSHDAVDVERSLIELRKLGIEQQLWEASRKEIDQASSAHIGNDVAEADSP
;
A
#
# COMPACT_ATOMS: atom_id res chain seq x y z
N MET A 1 -14.90 -29.98 31.92
CA MET A 1 -13.87 -29.20 31.19
C MET A 1 -14.28 -29.22 29.72
N SER A 2 -15.20 -28.32 29.33
CA SER A 2 -15.68 -28.26 27.94
C SER A 2 -14.82 -27.27 27.18
N MET A 3 -14.05 -27.78 26.23
CA MET A 3 -13.39 -26.96 25.22
C MET A 3 -14.49 -26.59 24.20
N SER A 4 -14.93 -25.33 24.21
CA SER A 4 -15.88 -24.82 23.21
C SER A 4 -15.22 -24.76 21.82
N PRO A 5 -16.00 -25.02 20.75
CA PRO A 5 -15.46 -25.19 19.41
C PRO A 5 -15.07 -23.84 18.79
N SER A 6 -13.96 -23.88 18.06
CA SER A 6 -13.34 -22.83 17.25
C SER A 6 -14.32 -22.07 16.34
N HIS A 7 -14.92 -20.99 16.84
CA HIS A 7 -15.80 -20.09 16.09
C HIS A 7 -15.08 -18.89 15.44
N ASP A 8 -13.75 -18.91 15.30
CA ASP A 8 -12.97 -17.71 14.94
C ASP A 8 -12.19 -17.80 13.62
N LEU A 9 -12.62 -18.62 12.65
CA LEU A 9 -11.98 -18.62 11.31
C LEU A 9 -12.84 -17.95 10.23
N ALA A 10 -14.15 -17.86 10.39
CA ALA A 10 -15.05 -17.33 9.36
C ALA A 10 -15.24 -15.80 9.41
N THR A 11 -14.97 -15.15 10.55
CA THR A 11 -15.11 -13.70 10.74
C THR A 11 -13.84 -12.91 10.40
N LEU A 12 -12.70 -13.60 10.27
CA LEU A 12 -11.38 -12.98 10.03
C LEU A 12 -11.07 -12.69 8.56
N HIS A 13 -11.73 -13.40 7.63
CA HIS A 13 -11.50 -13.27 6.18
C HIS A 13 -11.57 -11.83 5.65
N PRO A 14 -12.60 -11.02 5.97
CA PRO A 14 -12.68 -9.66 5.43
C PRO A 14 -11.66 -8.72 6.05
N ILE A 15 -11.34 -8.86 7.35
CA ILE A 15 -10.42 -7.95 8.05
C ILE A 15 -8.98 -8.12 7.54
N ASN A 16 -8.56 -9.36 7.27
CA ASN A 16 -7.24 -9.66 6.72
C ASN A 16 -7.06 -9.07 5.31
N PHE A 17 -8.13 -9.01 4.51
CA PHE A 17 -8.08 -8.32 3.21
C PHE A 17 -7.80 -6.83 3.40
N TRP A 18 -8.48 -6.17 4.32
CA TRP A 18 -8.26 -4.75 4.61
C TRP A 18 -6.85 -4.48 5.12
N PHE A 19 -6.31 -5.33 6.00
CA PHE A 19 -4.93 -5.21 6.46
C PHE A 19 -3.93 -5.35 5.31
N ALA A 20 -4.08 -6.36 4.45
CA ALA A 20 -3.21 -6.55 3.29
C ALA A 20 -3.28 -5.35 2.34
N TRP A 21 -4.48 -4.81 2.11
CA TRP A 21 -4.70 -3.63 1.29
C TRP A 21 -4.03 -2.38 1.86
N LEU A 22 -4.19 -2.13 3.17
CA LEU A 22 -3.54 -1.01 3.87
C LEU A 22 -2.01 -1.13 3.84
N ILE A 23 -1.47 -2.32 4.14
CA ILE A 23 -0.02 -2.59 4.06
C ILE A 23 0.49 -2.31 2.65
N TYR A 24 -0.21 -2.78 1.62
CA TYR A 24 0.16 -2.53 0.23
C TYR A 24 0.17 -1.03 -0.10
N PHE A 25 -0.89 -0.30 0.27
CA PHE A 25 -1.01 1.13 -0.03
C PHE A 25 0.07 1.96 0.65
N TRP A 26 0.30 1.75 1.95
CA TRP A 26 1.34 2.47 2.70
C TRP A 26 2.74 2.10 2.23
N ARG A 27 3.00 0.83 1.90
CA ARG A 27 4.27 0.42 1.28
C ARG A 27 4.50 1.11 -0.04
N ARG A 28 3.46 1.22 -0.88
CA ARG A 28 3.56 1.89 -2.17
C ARG A 28 3.79 3.39 -1.99
N ALA A 29 3.08 4.04 -1.07
CA ALA A 29 3.29 5.45 -0.72
C ALA A 29 4.76 5.72 -0.33
N LYS A 30 5.30 4.91 0.59
CA LYS A 30 6.71 4.95 0.98
C LYS A 30 7.65 4.79 -0.22
N THR A 31 7.41 3.79 -1.06
CA THR A 31 8.31 3.47 -2.21
C THR A 31 8.40 4.63 -3.20
N HIS A 32 7.32 5.37 -3.42
CA HIS A 32 7.29 6.52 -4.31
C HIS A 32 7.60 7.86 -3.59
N GLY A 33 8.00 7.84 -2.30
CA GLY A 33 8.30 9.04 -1.52
C GLY A 33 7.08 9.91 -1.20
N VAL A 34 5.87 9.35 -1.28
CA VAL A 34 4.61 10.04 -0.97
C VAL A 34 4.34 9.95 0.53
N GLU A 35 4.33 11.10 1.21
CA GLU A 35 4.12 11.19 2.67
C GLU A 35 5.00 10.20 3.45
N GLU A 36 6.28 10.08 3.08
CA GLU A 36 7.16 8.96 3.47
C GLU A 36 7.20 8.68 4.97
N ASP A 37 7.31 9.73 5.80
CA ASP A 37 7.35 9.62 7.26
C ASP A 37 6.05 9.00 7.82
N ILE A 38 4.90 9.45 7.30
CA ILE A 38 3.58 8.94 7.70
C ILE A 38 3.38 7.53 7.16
N ALA A 39 3.78 7.28 5.91
CA ALA A 39 3.64 6.00 5.25
C ALA A 39 4.44 4.91 5.97
N GLU A 40 5.66 5.21 6.42
CA GLU A 40 6.45 4.26 7.20
C GLU A 40 5.81 3.94 8.55
N GLU A 41 5.37 4.95 9.30
CA GLU A 41 4.71 4.74 10.59
C GLU A 41 3.47 3.84 10.44
N ARG A 42 2.61 4.14 9.45
CA ARG A 42 1.38 3.37 9.19
C ARG A 42 1.67 1.98 8.66
N LEU A 43 2.70 1.81 7.83
CA LEU A 43 3.13 0.51 7.36
C LEU A 43 3.56 -0.39 8.52
N GLN A 44 4.40 0.12 9.43
CA GLN A 44 4.88 -0.65 10.58
C GLN A 44 3.73 -1.02 11.54
N PHE A 45 2.80 -0.10 11.77
CA PHE A 45 1.59 -0.36 12.57
C PHE A 45 0.78 -1.53 11.99
N TRP A 46 0.45 -1.48 10.71
CA TRP A 46 -0.39 -2.50 10.08
C TRP A 46 0.31 -3.86 9.91
N ILE A 47 1.62 -3.88 9.62
CA ILE A 47 2.42 -5.12 9.63
C ILE A 47 2.38 -5.77 11.01
N SER A 48 2.66 -4.99 12.07
CA SER A 48 2.66 -5.48 13.45
C SER A 48 1.27 -6.01 13.86
N ARG A 49 0.20 -5.38 13.38
CA ARG A 49 -1.17 -5.78 13.69
C ARG A 49 -1.64 -7.01 12.92
N SER A 50 -1.25 -7.16 11.66
CA SER A 50 -1.67 -8.27 10.78
C SER A 50 -1.28 -9.67 11.27
N GLY A 51 -0.27 -9.77 12.13
CA GLY A 51 0.15 -11.03 12.76
C GLY A 51 -0.64 -11.42 14.01
N GLN A 52 -1.59 -10.59 14.44
CA GLN A 52 -2.39 -10.78 15.65
C GLN A 52 -3.83 -11.15 15.32
N THR A 53 -4.52 -11.78 16.26
CA THR A 53 -5.96 -12.07 16.13
C THR A 53 -6.76 -10.77 16.02
N PRO A 54 -7.59 -10.62 14.98
CA PRO A 54 -8.42 -9.44 14.82
C PRO A 54 -9.38 -9.23 15.99
N THR A 55 -9.56 -7.97 16.38
CA THR A 55 -10.44 -7.52 17.46
C THR A 55 -11.46 -6.52 16.93
N SER A 56 -12.50 -6.23 17.71
CA SER A 56 -13.49 -5.20 17.36
C SER A 56 -12.88 -3.81 17.15
N HIS A 57 -11.75 -3.52 17.79
CA HIS A 57 -11.04 -2.25 17.63
C HIS A 57 -10.42 -2.10 16.23
N ASP A 58 -10.08 -3.21 15.57
CA ASP A 58 -9.45 -3.17 14.24
C ASP A 58 -10.37 -2.60 13.17
N ALA A 59 -11.67 -2.85 13.27
CA ALA A 59 -12.63 -2.29 12.34
C ALA A 59 -12.60 -0.75 12.39
N VAL A 60 -12.47 -0.18 13.59
CA VAL A 60 -12.37 1.27 13.81
C VAL A 60 -11.04 1.81 13.29
N ASP A 61 -9.93 1.11 13.54
CA ASP A 61 -8.61 1.53 13.06
C ASP A 61 -8.49 1.45 11.53
N VAL A 62 -9.10 0.43 10.91
CA VAL A 62 -9.21 0.32 9.44
C VAL A 62 -9.99 1.51 8.89
N GLU A 63 -11.15 1.83 9.46
CA GLU A 63 -11.96 2.98 9.03
C GLU A 63 -11.18 4.31 9.17
N ARG A 64 -10.45 4.48 10.27
CA ARG A 64 -9.58 5.66 10.48
C ARG A 64 -8.46 5.74 9.45
N SER A 65 -7.79 4.62 9.15
CA SER A 65 -6.73 4.58 8.13
C SER A 65 -7.28 4.87 6.72
N LEU A 66 -8.49 4.40 6.40
CA LEU A 66 -9.15 4.74 5.13
C LEU A 66 -9.46 6.24 5.03
N ILE A 67 -9.92 6.86 6.11
CA ILE A 67 -10.15 8.31 6.17
C ILE A 67 -8.84 9.07 6.02
N GLU A 68 -7.76 8.61 6.65
CA GLU A 68 -6.44 9.22 6.56
C GLU A 68 -5.88 9.18 5.14
N LEU A 69 -5.94 8.02 4.46
CA LEU A 69 -5.58 7.89 3.05
C LEU A 69 -6.33 8.88 2.16
N ARG A 70 -7.64 9.07 2.39
CA ARG A 70 -8.46 10.04 1.66
C ARG A 70 -8.05 11.48 1.98
N LYS A 71 -7.81 11.81 3.24
CA LYS A 71 -7.44 13.17 3.68
C LYS A 71 -6.08 13.60 3.13
N LEU A 72 -5.13 12.68 3.10
CA LEU A 72 -3.80 12.90 2.52
C LEU A 72 -3.81 12.80 0.99
N GLY A 73 -4.91 12.34 0.37
CA GLY A 73 -5.00 12.20 -1.07
C GLY A 73 -4.00 11.19 -1.64
N ILE A 74 -3.61 10.18 -0.86
CA ILE A 74 -2.54 9.22 -1.20
C ILE A 74 -2.78 8.55 -2.55
N GLU A 75 -4.03 8.19 -2.87
CA GLU A 75 -4.39 7.59 -4.17
C GLU A 75 -4.03 8.49 -5.36
N GLN A 76 -4.35 9.79 -5.26
CA GLN A 76 -4.05 10.77 -6.31
C GLN A 76 -2.54 11.00 -6.42
N GLN A 77 -1.85 11.17 -5.28
CA GLN A 77 -0.39 11.35 -5.26
C GLN A 77 0.34 10.13 -5.86
N LEU A 78 -0.09 8.92 -5.52
CA LEU A 78 0.43 7.67 -6.08
C LEU A 78 0.17 7.56 -7.58
N TRP A 79 -1.00 7.98 -8.05
CA TRP A 79 -1.30 8.00 -9.47
C TRP A 79 -0.39 8.96 -10.23
N GLU A 80 -0.15 10.16 -9.70
CA GLU A 80 0.76 11.14 -10.29
C GLU A 80 2.21 10.65 -10.31
N ALA A 81 2.68 10.06 -9.22
CA ALA A 81 4.01 9.45 -9.13
C ALA A 81 4.18 8.33 -10.17
N SER A 82 3.20 7.43 -10.26
CA SER A 82 3.20 6.33 -11.23
C SER A 82 3.19 6.82 -12.68
N ARG A 83 2.49 7.92 -12.99
CA ARG A 83 2.51 8.51 -14.34
C ARG A 83 3.87 9.07 -14.70
N LYS A 84 4.52 9.80 -13.78
CA LYS A 84 5.85 10.36 -14.01
C LYS A 84 6.87 9.27 -14.34
N GLU A 85 6.77 8.11 -13.70
CA GLU A 85 7.64 6.96 -13.99
C GLU A 85 7.43 6.40 -15.41
N ILE A 86 6.18 6.30 -15.88
CA ILE A 86 5.86 5.82 -17.23
C ILE A 86 6.34 6.82 -18.29
N ASP A 87 6.12 8.12 -18.06
CA ASP A 87 6.56 9.19 -18.96
C ASP A 87 8.12 9.25 -19.05
N GLN A 88 8.81 8.97 -17.95
CA GLN A 88 10.28 8.85 -17.94
C GLN A 88 10.79 7.58 -18.63
N ALA A 89 10.15 6.43 -18.41
CA ALA A 89 10.53 5.17 -19.04
C ALA A 89 10.35 5.20 -20.56
N SER A 90 9.26 5.81 -21.04
CA SER A 90 9.01 6.02 -22.46
C SER A 90 10.03 6.96 -23.10
N SER A 91 10.43 8.03 -22.41
CA SER A 91 11.50 8.93 -22.88
C SER A 91 12.87 8.23 -22.94
N ALA A 92 13.18 7.35 -21.98
CA ALA A 92 14.41 6.57 -21.96
C ALA A 92 14.48 5.51 -23.08
N HIS A 93 13.35 4.92 -23.47
CA HIS A 93 13.29 3.95 -24.57
C HIS A 93 13.59 4.59 -25.93
N ILE A 94 13.09 5.81 -26.19
CA ILE A 94 13.29 6.49 -27.49
C ILE A 94 14.74 6.98 -27.67
N GLY A 95 15.47 7.25 -26.58
CA GLY A 95 16.87 7.71 -26.65
C GLY A 95 17.87 6.67 -27.13
N ASN A 96 17.53 5.37 -27.08
CA ASN A 96 18.47 4.29 -27.40
C ASN A 96 18.43 3.87 -28.89
N ASP A 97 17.35 4.16 -29.62
CA ASP A 97 17.20 3.74 -31.02
C ASP A 97 17.90 4.68 -32.03
N VAL A 98 18.45 5.82 -31.58
CA VAL A 98 19.04 6.85 -32.46
C VAL A 98 20.57 6.89 -32.40
N ALA A 99 21.22 6.12 -31.51
CA ALA A 99 22.67 6.18 -31.32
C ALA A 99 23.48 5.30 -32.30
N GLU A 100 22.84 4.50 -33.17
CA GLU A 100 23.50 3.53 -34.04
C GLU A 100 23.17 3.76 -35.53
N ALA A 101 23.40 4.97 -36.03
CA ALA A 101 23.28 5.26 -37.46
C ALA A 101 24.30 6.27 -38.00
N ASP A 102 25.31 6.68 -37.22
CA ASP A 102 26.38 7.52 -37.77
C ASP A 102 27.73 7.15 -37.14
N SER A 103 28.49 6.33 -37.87
CA SER A 103 29.94 6.29 -37.74
C SER A 103 30.55 6.13 -39.15
N PRO A 104 31.66 6.85 -39.42
CA PRO A 104 32.16 7.20 -40.75
C PRO A 104 32.81 6.05 -41.53
#